data_AF-A0A958V317-F1
#
_entry.id   AF-A0A958V317-F1
#
_cell.length_a   1.000
_cell.length_b   1.000
_cell.length_c   1.000
_cell.angle_alpha   90.00
_cell.angle_beta   90.00
_cell.angle_gamma   90.00
#
_symmetry.space_group_name_H-M   'P 1'
#
loop_
_entity.id
_entity.type
_entity.pdbx_description
1 polymer ?
#
loop_
_entity_poly.entity_id
_entity_poly.type
_entity_poly.pdbx_seq_one_letter_code
_entity_poly.pdbx_strand_id
1 'polypeptide(L)'
;VGHNFFPMIINSDERQWSWMDEGLNSFVEYLTEELWDNKFPTRKGSASSIVDYMKLPKDQLEPIMSNSENIVGFGPNAYTKPATGLNILRETIMGRELFDYAFKEYARRWAFKHPEPADFFRTMEDASGEDLDWFWRGWFYTTDYNDIGIREVKQYYLTDQPTEKAKEFARKYNIDTNKENGLLYFATEQELGSLKNAKKVSEFKSIDEYISKLDKTDKTRIGEAPNYFYEVTFDKPGGLVLPLIVELTFADGTKERKQFPAEIWSKHDNEVKRVFATSKQITNIVVDPDQETADIDTSNNSWPQEKKENQFEKFKEKVKN
;
A
#
# COMPACT_ATOMS: atom_id res chain seq x y z
N VAL A 1 4.73 27.48 17.74
CA VAL A 1 4.02 27.10 18.99
C VAL A 1 4.47 25.72 19.47
N GLY A 2 4.57 24.72 18.59
CA GLY A 2 4.98 23.36 18.97
C GLY A 2 6.35 23.27 19.66
N HIS A 3 7.29 24.20 19.37
CA HIS A 3 8.55 24.28 20.11
C HIS A 3 8.43 24.48 21.62
N ASN A 4 7.30 25.02 22.13
CA ASN A 4 7.07 25.06 23.58
C ASN A 4 7.03 23.65 24.21
N PHE A 5 6.80 22.61 23.41
CA PHE A 5 6.86 21.21 23.83
C PHE A 5 8.16 20.54 23.37
N PHE A 6 8.48 20.59 22.07
CA PHE A 6 9.65 19.95 21.47
C PHE A 6 10.64 21.00 20.93
N PRO A 7 11.76 21.32 21.60
CA PRO A 7 12.38 20.57 22.70
C PRO A 7 12.09 21.13 24.12
N MET A 8 11.37 22.24 24.27
CA MET A 8 11.43 23.04 25.52
C MET A 8 10.91 22.29 26.77
N ILE A 9 9.93 21.38 26.62
CA ILE A 9 9.48 20.49 27.71
C ILE A 9 10.13 19.11 27.57
N ILE A 10 10.34 18.62 26.34
CA ILE A 10 10.87 17.30 26.02
C ILE A 10 12.21 17.52 25.32
N ASN A 11 13.30 17.50 26.07
CA ASN A 11 14.57 18.12 25.67
C ASN A 11 15.49 17.15 24.90
N SER A 12 15.31 17.05 23.59
CA SER A 12 16.18 16.27 22.69
C SER A 12 17.53 16.96 22.41
N ASP A 13 18.55 16.17 22.08
CA ASP A 13 19.85 16.68 21.60
C ASP A 13 19.76 17.06 20.12
N GLU A 14 19.31 18.28 19.82
CA GLU A 14 19.13 18.81 18.46
C GLU A 14 20.43 18.76 17.63
N ARG A 15 21.60 18.91 18.26
CA ARG A 15 22.89 18.90 17.54
C ARG A 15 23.22 17.53 16.98
N GLN A 16 22.74 16.49 17.66
CA GLN A 16 22.92 15.13 17.21
C GLN A 16 21.73 14.66 16.36
N TRP A 17 20.50 15.05 16.72
CA TRP A 17 19.25 14.54 16.16
C TRP A 17 18.24 15.67 15.84
N SER A 18 18.57 16.56 14.90
CA SER A 18 17.70 17.73 14.60
C SER A 18 16.25 17.37 14.25
N TRP A 19 16.00 16.18 13.71
CA TRP A 19 14.65 15.74 13.37
C TRP A 19 13.73 15.59 14.60
N MET A 20 14.26 15.33 15.79
CA MET A 20 13.43 15.20 16.99
C MET A 20 12.80 16.55 17.36
N ASP A 21 13.49 17.64 17.08
CA ASP A 21 12.97 18.99 17.32
C ASP A 21 12.10 19.40 16.12
N GLU A 22 12.70 19.34 14.93
CA GLU A 22 12.15 19.95 13.74
C GLU A 22 11.09 19.09 13.05
N GLY A 23 11.28 17.78 13.04
CA GLY A 23 10.37 16.80 12.48
C GLY A 23 9.12 16.61 13.33
N LEU A 24 9.29 16.48 14.66
CA LEU A 24 8.14 16.40 15.58
C LEU A 24 7.32 17.69 15.56
N ASN A 25 7.97 18.85 15.55
CA ASN A 25 7.28 20.13 15.45
C ASN A 25 6.57 20.28 14.09
N SER A 26 7.24 19.93 12.98
CA SER A 26 6.64 19.97 11.63
C SER A 26 5.41 19.05 11.52
N PHE A 27 5.42 17.90 12.19
CA PHE A 27 4.27 17.00 12.24
C PHE A 27 3.08 17.60 12.99
N VAL A 28 3.28 18.15 14.19
CA VAL A 28 2.18 18.76 14.95
C VAL A 28 1.69 20.07 14.34
N GLU A 29 2.58 20.82 13.67
CA GLU A 29 2.22 21.97 12.84
C GLU A 29 1.30 21.54 11.69
N TYR A 30 1.70 20.53 10.91
CA TYR A 30 0.90 19.96 9.83
C TYR A 30 -0.51 19.55 10.29
N LEU A 31 -0.60 18.78 11.39
CA LEU A 31 -1.90 18.38 11.93
C LEU A 31 -2.74 19.58 12.39
N THR A 32 -2.11 20.62 12.92
CA THR A 32 -2.82 21.82 13.36
C THR A 32 -3.35 22.61 12.17
N GLU A 33 -2.57 22.75 11.10
CA GLU A 33 -3.01 23.40 9.87
C GLU A 33 -4.20 22.63 9.28
N GLU A 34 -4.10 21.31 9.11
CA GLU A 34 -5.17 20.49 8.54
C GLU A 34 -6.48 20.51 9.36
N LEU A 35 -6.39 20.49 10.70
CA LEU A 35 -7.56 20.42 11.57
C LEU A 35 -8.30 21.76 11.74
N TRP A 36 -7.56 22.88 11.74
CA TRP A 36 -8.13 24.20 12.04
C TRP A 36 -8.25 25.12 10.83
N ASP A 37 -7.46 24.92 9.77
CA ASP A 37 -7.56 25.63 8.49
C ASP A 37 -7.10 24.74 7.32
N ASN A 38 -7.99 23.86 6.86
CA ASN A 38 -7.72 22.94 5.74
C ASN A 38 -7.55 23.63 4.36
N LYS A 39 -7.53 24.97 4.31
CA LYS A 39 -7.17 25.75 3.12
C LYS A 39 -5.80 26.40 3.24
N PHE A 40 -5.15 26.25 4.40
CA PHE A 40 -3.81 26.72 4.60
C PHE A 40 -2.88 26.05 3.58
N PRO A 41 -1.95 26.81 2.95
CA PRO A 41 -1.07 26.27 1.91
C PRO A 41 0.07 25.45 2.54
N THR A 42 -0.27 24.37 3.23
CA THR A 42 0.63 23.47 3.92
C THR A 42 1.58 22.81 2.92
N ARG A 43 2.88 22.78 3.25
CA ARG A 43 3.94 22.30 2.32
C ARG A 43 4.72 21.08 2.82
N LYS A 44 4.34 20.54 3.98
CA LYS A 44 5.03 19.43 4.66
C LYS A 44 3.97 18.45 5.19
N GLY A 45 4.37 17.22 5.53
CA GLY A 45 3.50 16.24 6.21
C GLY A 45 2.72 15.33 5.26
N SER A 46 2.18 15.84 4.16
CA SER A 46 1.58 14.94 3.14
C SER A 46 2.64 14.01 2.54
N ALA A 47 2.25 12.80 2.16
CA ALA A 47 3.12 11.84 1.51
C ALA A 47 3.69 12.37 0.18
N SER A 48 2.90 13.10 -0.60
CA SER A 48 3.35 13.73 -1.84
C SER A 48 4.44 14.79 -1.65
N SER A 49 4.49 15.46 -0.49
CA SER A 49 5.44 16.56 -0.25
C SER A 49 6.91 16.13 -0.18
N ILE A 50 7.19 14.84 0.06
CA ILE A 50 8.56 14.32 0.18
C ILE A 50 9.07 13.61 -1.09
N VAL A 51 8.19 13.36 -2.05
CA VAL A 51 8.49 12.54 -3.24
C VAL A 51 9.68 13.08 -4.04
N ASP A 52 9.71 14.38 -4.32
CA ASP A 52 10.79 14.98 -5.11
C ASP A 52 12.15 14.88 -4.44
N TYR A 53 12.19 14.96 -3.11
CA TYR A 53 13.40 14.71 -2.34
C TYR A 53 13.80 13.24 -2.42
N MET A 54 12.87 12.30 -2.21
CA MET A 54 13.16 10.86 -2.23
C MET A 54 13.57 10.32 -3.61
N LYS A 55 13.27 11.05 -4.68
CA LYS A 55 13.73 10.79 -6.06
C LYS A 55 15.18 11.16 -6.33
N LEU A 56 15.82 11.94 -5.46
CA LEU A 56 17.18 12.38 -5.70
C LEU A 56 18.13 11.17 -5.79
N PRO A 57 19.25 11.32 -6.53
CA PRO A 57 20.32 10.33 -6.52
C PRO A 57 20.75 9.95 -5.10
N LYS A 58 21.06 8.68 -4.86
CA LYS A 58 21.36 8.16 -3.50
C LYS A 58 22.57 8.84 -2.84
N ASP A 59 23.50 9.34 -3.64
CA ASP A 59 24.67 10.11 -3.19
C ASP A 59 24.33 11.55 -2.76
N GLN A 60 23.09 12.00 -2.96
CA GLN A 60 22.55 13.29 -2.49
C GLN A 60 21.53 13.12 -1.36
N LEU A 61 21.42 11.91 -0.81
CA LEU A 61 20.49 11.58 0.25
C LEU A 61 21.24 11.05 1.46
N GLU A 62 20.77 11.46 2.62
CA GLU A 62 21.21 10.92 3.90
C GLU A 62 20.02 10.32 4.67
N PRO A 63 20.24 9.29 5.50
CA PRO A 63 19.25 8.85 6.48
C PRO A 63 18.83 10.00 7.41
N ILE A 64 17.63 9.92 7.98
CA ILE A 64 17.15 10.87 9.01
C ILE A 64 18.05 10.79 10.25
N MET A 65 18.56 9.59 10.53
CA MET A 65 19.49 9.30 11.62
C MET A 65 20.95 9.69 11.30
N SER A 66 21.14 10.77 10.55
CA SER A 66 22.46 11.36 10.30
C SER A 66 22.73 12.49 11.28
N ASN A 67 23.99 12.67 11.69
CA ASN A 67 24.36 13.81 12.52
C ASN A 67 24.07 15.12 11.75
N SER A 68 23.51 16.10 12.45
CA SER A 68 22.99 17.34 11.89
C SER A 68 23.99 18.15 11.06
N GLU A 69 25.29 18.11 11.41
CA GLU A 69 26.34 18.84 10.68
C GLU A 69 26.65 18.22 9.30
N ASN A 70 26.28 16.96 9.09
CA ASN A 70 26.55 16.22 7.85
C ASN A 70 25.36 16.23 6.88
N ILE A 71 24.23 16.83 7.24
CA ILE A 71 23.03 16.83 6.42
C ILE A 71 23.15 17.90 5.33
N VAL A 72 23.28 17.51 4.07
CA VAL A 72 23.28 18.43 2.92
C VAL A 72 21.87 18.96 2.68
N GLY A 73 20.88 18.06 2.65
CA GLY A 73 19.47 18.36 2.44
C GLY A 73 18.71 18.72 3.73
N PHE A 74 19.16 19.73 4.49
CA PHE A 74 18.67 19.97 5.86
C PHE A 74 17.15 20.10 5.98
N GLY A 75 16.51 20.90 5.12
CA GLY A 75 15.06 21.11 5.15
C GLY A 75 14.25 19.81 5.00
N PRO A 76 14.39 19.07 3.89
CA PRO A 76 13.69 17.80 3.71
C PRO A 76 14.07 16.74 4.74
N ASN A 77 15.34 16.63 5.13
CA ASN A 77 15.81 15.59 6.03
C ASN A 77 15.36 15.80 7.49
N ALA A 78 15.52 17.02 8.03
CA ALA A 78 15.21 17.32 9.42
C ALA A 78 13.72 17.66 9.66
N TYR A 79 13.00 18.17 8.64
CA TYR A 79 11.62 18.64 8.79
C TYR A 79 10.61 17.77 8.05
N THR A 80 10.71 17.69 6.71
CA THR A 80 9.64 17.14 5.87
C THR A 80 9.57 15.62 5.94
N LYS A 81 10.68 14.91 5.75
CA LYS A 81 10.72 13.43 5.75
C LYS A 81 10.26 12.83 7.09
N PRO A 82 10.69 13.33 8.26
CA PRO A 82 10.20 12.83 9.54
C PRO A 82 8.71 13.12 9.72
N ALA A 83 8.25 14.35 9.42
CA ALA A 83 6.84 14.70 9.53
C ALA A 83 5.95 13.85 8.62
N THR A 84 6.37 13.62 7.38
CA THR A 84 5.68 12.73 6.44
C THR A 84 5.67 11.29 6.95
N GLY A 85 6.78 10.77 7.48
CA GLY A 85 6.81 9.43 8.05
C GLY A 85 5.84 9.24 9.21
N LEU A 86 5.75 10.24 10.10
CA LEU A 86 4.80 10.22 11.22
C LEU A 86 3.35 10.33 10.73
N ASN A 87 3.09 11.10 9.68
CA ASN A 87 1.76 11.18 9.08
C ASN A 87 1.35 9.87 8.41
N ILE A 88 2.26 9.20 7.68
CA ILE A 88 2.02 7.87 7.10
C ILE A 88 1.74 6.85 8.21
N LEU A 89 2.52 6.87 9.30
CA LEU A 89 2.26 6.02 10.46
C LEU A 89 0.86 6.25 11.04
N ARG A 90 0.48 7.52 11.22
CA ARG A 90 -0.80 7.90 11.83
C ARG A 90 -2.00 7.57 10.95
N GLU A 91 -1.94 7.87 9.67
CA GLU A 91 -3.09 7.79 8.77
C GLU A 91 -3.21 6.42 8.11
N THR A 92 -2.08 5.78 7.79
CA THR A 92 -2.05 4.60 6.93
C THR A 92 -1.68 3.31 7.65
N ILE A 93 -0.78 3.36 8.64
CA ILE A 93 -0.23 2.13 9.27
C ILE A 93 -0.95 1.81 10.59
N MET A 94 -0.87 2.70 11.58
CA MET A 94 -1.36 2.48 12.94
C MET A 94 -2.81 2.93 13.12
N GLY A 95 -3.24 3.90 12.32
CA GLY A 95 -4.49 4.62 12.56
C GLY A 95 -4.38 5.67 13.67
N ARG A 96 -5.28 6.67 13.60
CA ARG A 96 -5.23 7.88 14.43
C ARG A 96 -5.28 7.60 15.93
N GLU A 97 -6.15 6.69 16.35
CA GLU A 97 -6.37 6.42 17.78
C GLU A 97 -5.11 5.86 18.47
N LEU A 98 -4.53 4.81 17.88
CA LEU A 98 -3.31 4.17 18.40
C LEU A 98 -2.13 5.12 18.34
N PHE A 99 -1.95 5.79 17.21
CA PHE A 99 -0.86 6.75 17.05
C PHE A 99 -0.96 7.90 18.05
N ASP A 100 -2.14 8.55 18.16
CA ASP A 100 -2.33 9.71 19.03
C ASP A 100 -2.15 9.33 20.52
N TYR A 101 -2.60 8.12 20.89
CA TYR A 101 -2.34 7.58 22.22
C TYR A 101 -0.84 7.40 22.50
N ALA A 102 -0.13 6.73 21.60
CA ALA A 102 1.30 6.43 21.76
C ALA A 102 2.16 7.71 21.74
N PHE A 103 1.87 8.65 20.84
CA PHE A 103 2.56 9.94 20.75
C PHE A 103 2.36 10.79 22.01
N LYS A 104 1.14 10.79 22.56
CA LYS A 104 0.83 11.46 23.82
C LYS A 104 1.55 10.80 25.00
N GLU A 105 1.66 9.49 24.99
CA GLU A 105 2.39 8.74 26.02
C GLU A 105 3.89 9.03 25.99
N TYR A 106 4.49 9.13 24.80
CA TYR A 106 5.86 9.64 24.62
C TYR A 106 6.04 11.01 25.28
N ALA A 107 5.17 11.97 24.95
CA ALA A 107 5.24 13.31 25.51
C ALA A 107 5.13 13.30 27.06
N ARG A 108 4.30 12.42 27.63
CA ARG A 108 4.15 12.27 29.08
C ARG A 108 5.37 11.63 29.75
N ARG A 109 5.89 10.54 29.19
CA ARG A 109 7.03 9.79 29.75
C ARG A 109 8.30 10.64 29.79
N TRP A 110 8.48 11.49 28.79
CA TRP A 110 9.70 12.25 28.55
C TRP A 110 9.59 13.74 28.86
N ALA A 111 8.46 14.19 29.39
CA ALA A 111 8.34 15.55 29.93
C ALA A 111 9.42 15.81 31.00
N PHE A 112 10.15 16.90 30.82
CA PHE A 112 11.26 17.35 31.65
C PHE A 112 12.45 16.37 31.70
N LYS A 113 12.64 15.57 30.64
CA LYS A 113 13.76 14.62 30.46
C LYS A 113 14.44 14.84 29.11
N HIS A 114 15.48 14.04 28.84
CA HIS A 114 16.28 14.09 27.63
C HIS A 114 16.18 12.76 26.85
N PRO A 115 15.13 12.58 26.02
CA PRO A 115 14.99 11.36 25.21
C PRO A 115 15.99 11.33 24.06
N GLU A 116 16.44 10.13 23.71
CA GLU A 116 17.10 9.83 22.45
C GLU A 116 16.09 9.27 21.43
N PRO A 117 16.42 9.18 20.13
CA PRO A 117 15.55 8.58 19.10
C PRO A 117 14.98 7.22 19.49
N ALA A 118 15.78 6.36 20.11
CA ALA A 118 15.36 5.04 20.55
C ALA A 118 14.24 5.09 21.61
N ASP A 119 14.19 6.12 22.45
CA ASP A 119 13.15 6.31 23.44
C ASP A 119 11.81 6.69 22.80
N PHE A 120 11.85 7.47 21.71
CA PHE A 120 10.69 7.75 20.90
C PHE A 120 10.17 6.47 20.23
N PHE A 121 11.02 5.76 19.47
CA PHE A 121 10.64 4.53 18.76
C PHE A 121 10.04 3.49 19.70
N ARG A 122 10.73 3.19 20.82
CA ARG A 122 10.23 2.24 21.82
C ARG A 122 8.93 2.67 22.47
N THR A 123 8.73 3.97 22.71
CA THR A 123 7.46 4.42 23.29
C THR A 123 6.32 4.27 22.29
N MET A 124 6.56 4.57 21.01
CA MET A 124 5.56 4.39 19.96
C MET A 124 5.13 2.93 19.86
N GLU A 125 6.06 1.98 19.92
CA GLU A 125 5.77 0.53 19.88
C GLU A 125 5.11 0.03 21.17
N ASP A 126 5.71 0.31 22.33
CA ASP A 126 5.21 -0.16 23.64
C ASP A 126 3.78 0.33 23.95
N ALA A 127 3.49 1.60 23.63
CA ALA A 127 2.17 2.17 23.91
C ALA A 127 1.10 1.75 22.88
N SER A 128 1.49 1.49 21.62
CA SER A 128 0.53 1.06 20.59
C SER A 128 0.31 -0.45 20.55
N GLY A 129 1.31 -1.23 20.97
CA GLY A 129 1.32 -2.69 20.81
C GLY A 129 1.64 -3.16 19.38
N GLU A 130 2.04 -2.24 18.49
CA GLU A 130 2.44 -2.54 17.10
C GLU A 130 3.97 -2.73 17.00
N ASP A 131 4.40 -3.67 16.14
CA ASP A 131 5.80 -3.84 15.76
C ASP A 131 6.12 -2.90 14.58
N LEU A 132 6.95 -1.89 14.83
CA LEU A 132 7.29 -0.82 13.89
C LEU A 132 8.77 -0.85 13.49
N ASP A 133 9.54 -1.86 13.90
CA ASP A 133 10.97 -1.99 13.63
C ASP A 133 11.27 -1.87 12.12
N TRP A 134 10.44 -2.50 11.29
CA TRP A 134 10.56 -2.43 9.83
C TRP A 134 10.38 -1.00 9.30
N PHE A 135 9.45 -0.24 9.88
CA PHE A 135 9.16 1.13 9.48
C PHE A 135 10.29 2.05 9.93
N TRP A 136 10.71 1.96 11.18
CA TRP A 136 11.82 2.77 11.69
C TRP A 136 13.09 2.50 10.91
N ARG A 137 13.45 1.23 10.72
CA ARG A 137 14.62 0.84 9.94
C ARG A 137 14.56 1.40 8.53
N GLY A 138 13.47 1.17 7.81
CA GLY A 138 13.31 1.67 6.44
C GLY A 138 13.36 3.19 6.37
N TRP A 139 12.45 3.86 7.08
CA TRP A 139 12.21 5.29 6.91
C TRP A 139 13.29 6.18 7.53
N PHE A 140 13.81 5.82 8.70
CA PHE A 140 14.75 6.66 9.47
C PHE A 140 16.21 6.32 9.25
N TYR A 141 16.54 5.04 9.03
CA TYR A 141 17.93 4.57 8.95
C TYR A 141 18.42 4.30 7.52
N THR A 142 17.56 4.38 6.52
CA THR A 142 17.98 4.24 5.11
C THR A 142 17.65 5.47 4.26
N THR A 143 18.24 5.46 3.06
CA THR A 143 17.90 6.37 1.96
C THR A 143 16.96 5.72 0.96
N ASP A 144 16.31 4.60 1.29
CA ASP A 144 15.42 3.90 0.37
C ASP A 144 14.17 4.73 0.02
N TYR A 145 13.48 4.32 -1.05
CA TYR A 145 12.24 4.94 -1.50
C TYR A 145 11.12 3.90 -1.60
N ASN A 146 9.87 4.39 -1.61
CA ASN A 146 8.69 3.59 -1.91
C ASN A 146 8.39 3.70 -3.41
N ASP A 147 8.11 2.56 -4.03
CA ASP A 147 7.65 2.43 -5.42
C ASP A 147 6.96 1.06 -5.48
N ILE A 148 5.63 1.08 -5.64
CA ILE A 148 4.79 -0.11 -5.69
C ILE A 148 3.95 -0.06 -6.96
N GLY A 149 4.26 -0.97 -7.88
CA GLY A 149 3.63 -1.04 -9.19
C GLY A 149 2.68 -2.22 -9.38
N ILE A 150 1.92 -2.16 -10.46
CA ILE A 150 1.19 -3.31 -11.00
C ILE A 150 2.03 -3.92 -12.12
N ARG A 151 2.66 -5.06 -11.82
CA ARG A 151 3.48 -5.80 -12.78
C ARG A 151 2.63 -6.57 -13.80
N GLU A 152 1.60 -7.26 -13.35
CA GLU A 152 0.80 -8.15 -14.20
C GLU A 152 -0.61 -8.33 -13.64
N VAL A 153 -1.61 -8.35 -14.54
CA VAL A 153 -2.99 -8.73 -14.23
C VAL A 153 -3.40 -9.88 -15.12
N LYS A 154 -3.71 -11.03 -14.51
CA LYS A 154 -4.23 -12.22 -15.19
C LYS A 154 -5.68 -12.45 -14.81
N GLN A 155 -6.56 -12.48 -15.80
CA GLN A 155 -7.94 -12.89 -15.62
C GLN A 155 -8.06 -14.41 -15.77
N TYR A 156 -8.71 -15.03 -14.78
CA TYR A 156 -9.06 -16.44 -14.77
C TYR A 156 -10.58 -16.60 -14.90
N TYR A 157 -10.95 -17.70 -15.53
CA TYR A 157 -12.32 -18.13 -15.77
C TYR A 157 -12.51 -19.53 -15.18
N LEU A 158 -13.74 -19.83 -14.78
CA LEU A 158 -14.09 -21.15 -14.30
C LEU A 158 -14.41 -22.07 -15.47
N THR A 159 -14.01 -23.33 -15.38
CA THR A 159 -14.36 -24.36 -16.34
C THR A 159 -14.45 -25.73 -15.68
N ASP A 160 -15.21 -26.64 -16.28
CA ASP A 160 -15.24 -28.06 -15.93
C ASP A 160 -14.21 -28.88 -16.75
N GLN A 161 -13.54 -28.24 -17.71
CA GLN A 161 -12.49 -28.87 -18.50
C GLN A 161 -11.15 -28.80 -17.75
N PRO A 162 -10.46 -29.93 -17.55
CA PRO A 162 -9.18 -29.93 -16.85
C PRO A 162 -8.12 -29.17 -17.67
N THR A 163 -7.45 -28.20 -17.04
CA THR A 163 -6.29 -27.52 -17.61
C THR A 163 -5.08 -28.46 -17.69
N GLU A 164 -4.07 -28.14 -18.51
CA GLU A 164 -2.86 -28.97 -18.59
C GLU A 164 -2.17 -29.12 -17.23
N LYS A 165 -2.12 -28.05 -16.44
CA LYS A 165 -1.63 -28.10 -15.05
C LYS A 165 -2.45 -29.04 -14.18
N ALA A 166 -3.78 -29.02 -14.31
CA ALA A 166 -4.65 -29.93 -13.57
C ALA A 166 -4.42 -31.39 -13.99
N LYS A 167 -4.24 -31.67 -15.29
CA LYS A 167 -3.90 -33.02 -15.79
C LYS A 167 -2.53 -33.49 -15.28
N GLU A 168 -1.53 -32.61 -15.22
CA GLU A 168 -0.22 -32.92 -14.65
C GLU A 168 -0.30 -33.24 -13.16
N PHE A 169 -1.01 -32.42 -12.39
CA PHE A 169 -1.25 -32.66 -10.97
C PHE A 169 -1.97 -33.99 -10.76
N ALA A 170 -3.03 -34.24 -11.51
CA ALA A 170 -3.79 -35.48 -11.41
C ALA A 170 -2.95 -36.71 -11.75
N ARG A 171 -2.09 -36.63 -12.78
CA ARG A 171 -1.10 -37.68 -13.08
C ARG A 171 -0.13 -37.93 -11.92
N LYS A 172 0.34 -36.86 -11.27
CA LYS A 172 1.27 -36.95 -10.13
C LYS A 172 0.66 -37.66 -8.91
N TYR A 173 -0.64 -37.45 -8.67
CA TYR A 173 -1.35 -38.02 -7.52
C TYR A 173 -2.27 -39.20 -7.88
N ASN A 174 -2.18 -39.71 -9.10
CA ASN A 174 -2.99 -40.82 -9.62
C ASN A 174 -4.51 -40.58 -9.49
N ILE A 175 -4.94 -39.34 -9.71
CA ILE A 175 -6.35 -38.91 -9.72
C ILE A 175 -6.89 -39.03 -11.14
N ASP A 176 -8.08 -39.62 -11.31
CA ASP A 176 -8.75 -39.74 -12.61
C ASP A 176 -9.65 -38.52 -12.86
N THR A 177 -9.14 -37.56 -13.63
CA THR A 177 -9.87 -36.31 -13.96
C THR A 177 -11.15 -36.54 -14.75
N ASN A 178 -11.35 -37.73 -15.35
CA ASN A 178 -12.52 -38.04 -16.17
C ASN A 178 -13.64 -38.75 -15.39
N LYS A 179 -13.35 -39.27 -14.18
CA LYS A 179 -14.36 -39.95 -13.32
C LYS A 179 -15.00 -39.03 -12.30
N GLU A 180 -14.34 -37.95 -11.92
CA GLU A 180 -14.87 -36.96 -10.97
C GLU A 180 -15.66 -35.88 -11.71
N ASN A 181 -16.87 -36.23 -12.16
CA ASN A 181 -17.85 -35.25 -12.61
C ASN A 181 -18.10 -34.23 -11.49
N GLY A 182 -17.70 -32.97 -11.69
CA GLY A 182 -17.95 -31.87 -10.74
C GLY A 182 -16.70 -31.13 -10.23
N LEU A 183 -15.50 -31.49 -10.70
CA LEU A 183 -14.31 -30.68 -10.45
C LEU A 183 -14.40 -29.33 -11.17
N LEU A 184 -13.89 -28.30 -10.51
CA LEU A 184 -13.84 -26.93 -11.01
C LEU A 184 -12.39 -26.50 -11.16
N TYR A 185 -12.08 -25.89 -12.29
CA TYR A 185 -10.74 -25.43 -12.63
C TYR A 185 -10.76 -23.94 -12.95
N PHE A 186 -9.66 -23.27 -12.58
CA PHE A 186 -9.35 -21.92 -13.05
C PHE A 186 -8.45 -22.00 -14.28
N ALA A 187 -8.85 -21.30 -15.34
CA ALA A 187 -8.12 -21.27 -16.60
C ALA A 187 -8.04 -19.84 -17.13
N THR A 188 -6.90 -19.47 -17.71
CA THR A 188 -6.77 -18.26 -18.50
C THR A 188 -7.50 -18.39 -19.84
N GLU A 189 -7.74 -17.28 -20.54
CA GLU A 189 -8.33 -17.30 -21.89
C GLU A 189 -7.50 -18.17 -22.86
N GLN A 190 -6.17 -18.11 -22.76
CA GLN A 190 -5.26 -18.93 -23.58
C GLN A 190 -5.43 -20.43 -23.32
N GLU A 191 -5.59 -20.83 -22.05
CA GLU A 191 -5.80 -22.23 -21.67
C GLU A 191 -7.19 -22.74 -22.06
N LEU A 192 -8.21 -21.88 -22.09
CA LEU A 192 -9.56 -22.24 -22.52
C LEU A 192 -9.69 -22.41 -24.03
N GLY A 193 -8.87 -21.70 -24.82
CA GLY A 193 -8.96 -21.60 -26.28
C GLY A 193 -10.19 -20.83 -26.80
N SER A 194 -11.29 -20.80 -26.04
CA SER A 194 -12.51 -20.05 -26.33
C SER A 194 -13.26 -19.72 -25.04
N LEU A 195 -13.66 -18.45 -24.87
CA LEU A 195 -14.46 -18.00 -23.73
C LEU A 195 -15.84 -18.68 -23.64
N LYS A 196 -16.31 -19.36 -24.70
CA LYS A 196 -17.53 -20.19 -24.63
C LYS A 196 -17.39 -21.40 -23.70
N ASN A 197 -16.16 -21.81 -23.41
CA ASN A 197 -15.85 -22.90 -22.49
C ASN A 197 -15.77 -22.44 -21.02
N ALA A 198 -15.87 -21.12 -20.78
CA ALA A 198 -15.99 -20.56 -19.45
C ALA A 198 -17.41 -20.77 -18.92
N LYS A 199 -17.51 -21.06 -17.63
CA LYS A 199 -18.77 -21.24 -16.90
C LYS A 199 -18.87 -20.23 -15.77
N LYS A 200 -20.10 -19.88 -15.41
CA LYS A 200 -20.40 -19.12 -14.19
C LYS A 200 -20.46 -20.05 -12.99
N VAL A 201 -20.30 -19.49 -11.80
CA VAL A 201 -20.41 -20.26 -10.54
C VAL A 201 -21.74 -21.00 -10.43
N SER A 202 -22.84 -20.37 -10.85
CA SER A 202 -24.18 -20.94 -10.83
C SER A 202 -24.37 -22.17 -11.73
N GLU A 203 -23.45 -22.42 -12.68
CA GLU A 203 -23.51 -23.56 -13.58
C GLU A 203 -22.88 -24.83 -12.97
N PHE A 204 -22.17 -24.69 -11.85
CA PHE A 204 -21.60 -25.80 -11.10
C PHE A 204 -22.60 -26.28 -10.04
N LYS A 205 -23.23 -27.43 -10.28
CA LYS A 205 -24.22 -28.03 -9.37
C LYS A 205 -23.69 -28.18 -7.93
N SER A 206 -22.43 -28.56 -7.76
CA SER A 206 -21.80 -28.72 -6.45
C SER A 206 -21.77 -27.41 -5.66
N ILE A 207 -21.50 -26.29 -6.32
CA ILE A 207 -21.46 -24.97 -5.68
C ILE A 207 -22.87 -24.46 -5.43
N ASP A 208 -23.79 -24.61 -6.39
CA ASP A 208 -25.18 -24.19 -6.24
C ASP A 208 -25.87 -24.94 -5.08
N GLU A 209 -25.68 -26.27 -4.99
CA GLU A 209 -26.17 -27.07 -3.87
C GLU A 209 -25.55 -26.63 -2.53
N TYR A 210 -24.25 -26.34 -2.50
CA TYR A 210 -23.59 -25.84 -1.29
C TYR A 210 -24.16 -24.49 -0.84
N ILE A 211 -24.25 -23.52 -1.75
CA ILE A 211 -24.82 -22.19 -1.48
C ILE A 211 -26.27 -22.32 -1.02
N SER A 212 -27.06 -23.23 -1.61
CA SER A 212 -28.46 -23.46 -1.22
C SER A 212 -28.60 -23.91 0.24
N LYS A 213 -27.63 -24.67 0.76
CA LYS A 213 -27.61 -25.23 2.12
C LYS A 213 -27.11 -24.24 3.18
N LEU A 214 -26.49 -23.15 2.77
CA LEU A 214 -26.03 -22.12 3.71
C LEU A 214 -27.20 -21.45 4.43
N ASP A 215 -26.95 -21.04 5.66
CA ASP A 215 -27.92 -20.29 6.45
C ASP A 215 -28.10 -18.86 5.90
N LYS A 216 -29.04 -18.09 6.48
CA LYS A 216 -29.28 -16.71 6.02
C LYS A 216 -28.09 -15.79 6.27
N THR A 217 -27.32 -16.04 7.33
CA THR A 217 -26.18 -15.22 7.73
C THR A 217 -25.05 -15.36 6.73
N ASP A 218 -24.69 -16.60 6.40
CA ASP A 218 -23.64 -16.94 5.46
C ASP A 218 -23.99 -16.52 4.03
N LYS A 219 -25.26 -16.69 3.62
CA LYS A 219 -25.74 -16.18 2.32
C LYS A 219 -25.60 -14.66 2.22
N THR A 220 -25.93 -13.94 3.29
CA THR A 220 -25.76 -12.48 3.32
C THR A 220 -24.29 -12.09 3.28
N ARG A 221 -23.41 -12.87 3.92
CA ARG A 221 -21.96 -12.62 3.96
C ARG A 221 -21.26 -12.91 2.63
N ILE A 222 -21.71 -13.92 1.90
CA ILE A 222 -21.20 -14.25 0.56
C ILE A 222 -21.70 -13.24 -0.47
N GLY A 223 -22.94 -12.75 -0.32
CA GLY A 223 -23.55 -11.86 -1.30
C GLY A 223 -23.69 -12.55 -2.66
N GLU A 224 -23.26 -11.87 -3.72
CA GLU A 224 -23.25 -12.43 -5.08
C GLU A 224 -22.01 -13.30 -5.31
N ALA A 225 -22.21 -14.49 -5.86
CA ALA A 225 -21.11 -15.39 -6.21
C ALA A 225 -20.13 -14.72 -7.22
N PRO A 226 -18.81 -14.81 -7.00
CA PRO A 226 -17.83 -14.18 -7.87
C PRO A 226 -17.75 -14.89 -9.21
N ASN A 227 -17.87 -14.15 -10.31
CA ASN A 227 -17.74 -14.70 -11.67
C ASN A 227 -16.48 -14.20 -12.39
N TYR A 228 -15.75 -13.28 -11.77
CA TYR A 228 -14.51 -12.73 -12.29
C TYR A 228 -13.40 -12.96 -11.27
N PHE A 229 -12.29 -13.51 -11.73
CA PHE A 229 -11.14 -13.83 -10.90
C PHE A 229 -9.90 -13.19 -11.51
N TYR A 230 -9.23 -12.33 -10.75
CA TYR A 230 -8.01 -11.65 -11.21
C TYR A 230 -6.88 -12.02 -10.27
N GLU A 231 -5.79 -12.56 -10.81
CA GLU A 231 -4.51 -12.61 -10.12
C GLU A 231 -3.73 -11.37 -10.52
N VAL A 232 -3.46 -10.51 -9.54
CA VAL A 232 -2.66 -9.30 -9.73
C VAL A 232 -1.32 -9.51 -9.04
N THR A 233 -0.27 -9.31 -9.82
CA THR A 233 1.11 -9.32 -9.35
C THR A 233 1.53 -7.87 -9.15
N PHE A 234 1.87 -7.53 -7.90
CA PHE A 234 2.42 -6.25 -7.52
C PHE A 234 3.92 -6.41 -7.31
N ASP A 235 4.71 -5.47 -7.80
CA ASP A 235 6.14 -5.40 -7.59
C ASP A 235 6.50 -4.17 -6.74
N LYS A 236 7.59 -4.31 -5.99
CA LYS A 236 8.12 -3.27 -5.11
C LYS A 236 9.59 -3.06 -5.44
N PRO A 237 9.93 -2.36 -6.54
CA PRO A 237 11.31 -2.03 -6.89
C PRO A 237 11.99 -1.12 -5.86
N GLY A 238 11.22 -0.42 -5.02
CA GLY A 238 11.72 0.34 -3.88
C GLY A 238 12.13 -0.52 -2.68
N GLY A 239 13.09 -0.02 -1.90
CA GLY A 239 13.55 -0.68 -0.67
C GLY A 239 12.65 -0.42 0.55
N LEU A 240 11.81 0.61 0.52
CA LEU A 240 10.88 0.88 1.62
C LEU A 240 9.70 -0.08 1.57
N VAL A 241 9.47 -0.76 2.68
CA VAL A 241 8.32 -1.63 2.88
C VAL A 241 7.18 -0.75 3.40
N LEU A 242 6.05 -0.71 2.70
CA LEU A 242 4.84 0.01 3.09
C LEU A 242 3.58 -0.83 2.81
N PRO A 243 2.43 -0.50 3.44
CA PRO A 243 1.15 -1.13 3.11
C PRO A 243 0.79 -0.99 1.62
N LEU A 244 0.16 -2.01 1.07
CA LEU A 244 -0.36 -1.98 -0.31
C LEU A 244 -1.81 -1.53 -0.30
N ILE A 245 -2.08 -0.35 -0.86
CA ILE A 245 -3.43 0.22 -1.01
C ILE A 245 -3.84 0.06 -2.47
N VAL A 246 -4.99 -0.55 -2.72
CA VAL A 246 -5.50 -0.84 -4.07
C VAL A 246 -6.95 -0.42 -4.18
N GLU A 247 -7.26 0.39 -5.20
CA GLU A 247 -8.63 0.72 -5.57
C GLU A 247 -9.02 -0.02 -6.86
N LEU A 248 -10.09 -0.79 -6.77
CA LEU A 248 -10.71 -1.50 -7.88
C LEU A 248 -11.89 -0.66 -8.39
N THR A 249 -11.92 -0.36 -9.68
CA THR A 249 -13.10 0.20 -10.34
C THR A 249 -13.78 -0.87 -11.16
N PHE A 250 -15.10 -1.01 -10.98
CA PHE A 250 -15.91 -1.99 -11.67
C PHE A 250 -16.59 -1.42 -12.92
N ALA A 251 -17.05 -2.30 -13.80
CA ALA A 251 -17.74 -1.92 -15.04
C ALA A 251 -19.02 -1.08 -14.84
N ASP A 252 -19.64 -1.13 -13.67
CA ASP A 252 -20.81 -0.31 -13.32
C ASP A 252 -20.43 1.05 -12.70
N GLY A 253 -19.14 1.37 -12.61
CA GLY A 253 -18.60 2.59 -12.02
C GLY A 253 -18.45 2.56 -10.50
N THR A 254 -18.86 1.48 -9.83
CA THR A 254 -18.61 1.33 -8.39
C THR A 254 -17.13 1.10 -8.11
N LYS A 255 -16.68 1.54 -6.93
CA LYS A 255 -15.28 1.43 -6.48
C LYS A 255 -15.20 0.65 -5.19
N GLU A 256 -14.15 -0.15 -5.05
CA GLU A 256 -13.83 -0.88 -3.83
C GLU A 256 -12.35 -0.70 -3.48
N ARG A 257 -12.06 -0.30 -2.25
CA ARG A 257 -10.69 -0.18 -1.75
C ARG A 257 -10.30 -1.40 -0.93
N LYS A 258 -9.09 -1.90 -1.19
CA LYS A 258 -8.44 -2.96 -0.44
C LYS A 258 -7.13 -2.44 0.10
N GLN A 259 -6.93 -2.58 1.40
CA GLN A 259 -5.68 -2.26 2.05
C GLN A 259 -5.08 -3.55 2.61
N PHE A 260 -3.82 -3.78 2.30
CA PHE A 260 -3.05 -4.89 2.82
C PHE A 260 -1.89 -4.35 3.64
N PRO A 261 -1.59 -4.94 4.81
CA PRO A 261 -0.58 -4.40 5.70
C PRO A 261 0.83 -4.70 5.14
N ALA A 262 1.87 -4.14 5.75
CA ALA A 262 3.23 -4.18 5.22
C ALA A 262 3.84 -5.61 5.22
N GLU A 263 3.32 -6.51 6.06
CA GLU A 263 3.83 -7.88 6.22
C GLU A 263 3.58 -8.76 5.00
N ILE A 264 2.79 -8.30 4.03
CA ILE A 264 2.62 -9.04 2.76
C ILE A 264 3.95 -9.26 2.04
N TRP A 265 4.93 -8.38 2.26
CA TRP A 265 6.26 -8.42 1.67
C TRP A 265 7.23 -9.36 2.43
N SER A 266 6.85 -9.89 3.59
CA SER A 266 7.74 -10.68 4.47
C SER A 266 8.30 -11.96 3.85
N LYS A 267 7.52 -12.65 2.99
CA LYS A 267 7.96 -13.88 2.31
C LYS A 267 8.70 -13.59 1.01
N HIS A 268 8.30 -12.53 0.33
CA HIS A 268 8.79 -12.13 -0.99
C HIS A 268 8.84 -10.61 -1.05
N ASP A 269 10.02 -10.05 -0.78
CA ASP A 269 10.20 -8.60 -0.62
C ASP A 269 9.93 -7.82 -1.92
N ASN A 270 10.26 -8.40 -3.07
CA ASN A 270 10.17 -7.70 -4.36
C ASN A 270 8.83 -7.85 -5.08
N GLU A 271 8.03 -8.88 -4.74
CA GLU A 271 6.81 -9.21 -5.48
C GLU A 271 5.80 -9.93 -4.60
N VAL A 272 4.52 -9.53 -4.71
CA VAL A 272 3.40 -10.22 -4.08
C VAL A 272 2.26 -10.44 -5.07
N LYS A 273 1.56 -11.56 -4.91
CA LYS A 273 0.37 -11.90 -5.70
C LYS A 273 -0.88 -11.83 -4.85
N ARG A 274 -1.93 -11.20 -5.38
CA ARG A 274 -3.25 -11.14 -4.77
C ARG A 274 -4.30 -11.57 -5.76
N VAL A 275 -5.28 -12.32 -5.24
CA VAL A 275 -6.42 -12.79 -6.03
C VAL A 275 -7.64 -11.97 -5.62
N PHE A 276 -8.28 -11.34 -6.61
CA PHE A 276 -9.54 -10.64 -6.46
C PHE A 276 -10.64 -11.47 -7.11
N ALA A 277 -11.54 -12.01 -6.29
CA ALA A 277 -12.72 -12.74 -6.73
C ALA A 277 -13.94 -11.81 -6.59
N THR A 278 -14.51 -11.38 -7.70
CA THR A 278 -15.53 -10.32 -7.74
C THR A 278 -16.76 -10.76 -8.54
N SER A 279 -17.95 -10.31 -8.13
CA SER A 279 -19.19 -10.56 -8.90
C SER A 279 -19.26 -9.70 -10.16
N LYS A 280 -18.55 -8.56 -10.15
CA LYS A 280 -18.48 -7.58 -11.24
C LYS A 280 -17.12 -7.59 -11.92
N GLN A 281 -17.08 -7.25 -13.20
CA GLN A 281 -15.84 -7.12 -13.96
C GLN A 281 -15.05 -5.89 -13.48
N ILE A 282 -13.75 -6.07 -13.26
CA ILE A 282 -12.82 -4.97 -12.93
C ILE A 282 -12.39 -4.32 -14.25
N THR A 283 -12.52 -3.01 -14.35
CA THR A 283 -12.12 -2.21 -15.52
C THR A 283 -10.86 -1.40 -15.28
N ASN A 284 -10.58 -1.06 -14.02
CA ASN A 284 -9.38 -0.32 -13.63
C ASN A 284 -8.90 -0.76 -12.24
N ILE A 285 -7.59 -0.81 -12.05
CA ILE A 285 -6.93 -1.06 -10.76
C ILE A 285 -5.90 0.04 -10.58
N VAL A 286 -5.93 0.72 -9.43
CA VAL A 286 -4.98 1.77 -9.08
C VAL A 286 -4.33 1.47 -7.74
N VAL A 287 -3.01 1.48 -7.70
CA VAL A 287 -2.21 1.45 -6.46
C VAL A 287 -2.12 2.86 -5.89
N ASP A 288 -2.40 2.98 -4.60
CA ASP A 288 -2.27 4.21 -3.81
C ASP A 288 -2.96 5.43 -4.47
N PRO A 289 -4.27 5.37 -4.73
CA PRO A 289 -4.99 6.41 -5.48
C PRO A 289 -4.96 7.79 -4.82
N ASP A 290 -4.81 7.83 -3.49
CA ASP A 290 -4.79 9.07 -2.69
C ASP A 290 -3.36 9.53 -2.36
N GLN A 291 -2.33 8.81 -2.86
CA GLN A 291 -0.91 9.12 -2.68
C GLN A 291 -0.50 9.19 -1.20
N GLU A 292 -0.96 8.24 -0.40
CA GLU A 292 -0.66 8.07 1.02
C GLU A 292 0.74 7.43 1.24
N THR A 293 1.29 6.88 0.17
CA THR A 293 2.54 6.12 -0.02
C THR A 293 3.89 6.79 0.11
N ALA A 294 3.92 8.05 -0.30
CA ALA A 294 5.11 8.70 -0.88
C ALA A 294 5.75 7.87 -2.03
N ASP A 295 4.93 7.26 -2.89
CA ASP A 295 5.40 6.53 -4.07
C ASP A 295 6.13 7.48 -5.04
N ILE A 296 7.36 7.13 -5.40
CA ILE A 296 8.17 7.95 -6.30
C ILE A 296 7.84 7.74 -7.78
N ASP A 297 7.27 6.60 -8.19
CA ASP A 297 6.95 6.35 -9.60
C ASP A 297 5.50 5.92 -9.79
N THR A 298 4.60 6.90 -9.85
CA THR A 298 3.19 6.65 -10.11
C THR A 298 2.86 6.16 -11.54
N SER A 299 3.86 6.02 -12.42
CA SER A 299 3.62 5.60 -13.82
C SER A 299 3.29 4.11 -13.96
N ASN A 300 3.62 3.31 -12.95
CA ASN A 300 3.35 1.87 -12.91
C ASN A 300 2.14 1.50 -12.01
N ASN A 301 1.46 2.47 -11.42
CA ASN A 301 0.39 2.25 -10.42
C ASN A 301 -0.95 1.81 -11.02
N SER A 302 -1.14 1.87 -12.35
CA SER A 302 -2.45 1.64 -12.96
C SER A 302 -2.48 0.46 -13.93
N TRP A 303 -3.60 -0.25 -13.90
CA TRP A 303 -3.98 -1.24 -14.91
C TRP A 303 -5.40 -0.97 -15.41
N PRO A 304 -5.63 -0.89 -16.74
CA PRO A 304 -4.61 -0.85 -17.78
C PRO A 304 -3.69 0.37 -17.62
N GLN A 305 -2.41 0.22 -17.96
CA GLN A 305 -1.49 1.36 -17.90
C GLN A 305 -2.05 2.50 -18.73
N GLU A 306 -2.19 3.67 -18.10
CA GLU A 306 -2.58 4.86 -18.82
C GLU A 306 -1.53 5.13 -19.90
N LYS A 307 -1.95 5.08 -21.17
CA LYS A 307 -1.11 5.54 -22.27
C LYS A 307 -0.90 7.03 -22.06
N LYS A 308 0.24 7.42 -21.50
CA LYS A 308 0.70 8.82 -21.55
C LYS A 308 0.90 9.17 -23.02
N GLU A 309 -0.11 9.75 -23.65
CA GLU A 309 0.03 10.34 -24.98
C GLU A 309 1.21 11.29 -24.95
N ASN A 310 2.28 10.94 -25.69
CA ASN A 310 3.42 11.82 -25.75
C ASN A 310 3.03 13.12 -26.48
N GLN A 311 3.82 14.18 -26.33
CA GLN A 311 3.52 15.48 -26.95
C GLN A 311 3.38 15.40 -28.48
N PHE A 312 3.98 14.39 -29.12
CA PHE A 312 3.89 14.14 -30.56
C PHE A 312 2.56 13.48 -30.98
N GLU A 313 1.98 12.60 -30.16
CA GLU A 313 0.64 12.06 -30.39
C GLU A 313 -0.42 13.16 -30.21
N LYS A 314 -0.30 13.97 -29.14
CA LYS A 314 -1.14 15.18 -28.95
C LYS A 314 -1.01 16.17 -30.11
N PHE A 315 0.18 16.32 -30.68
CA PHE A 315 0.40 17.14 -31.87
C PHE A 315 -0.27 16.55 -33.11
N LYS A 316 -0.16 15.24 -33.35
CA LYS A 316 -0.82 14.56 -34.47
C LYS A 316 -2.35 14.68 -34.42
N GLU A 317 -2.96 14.60 -33.25
CA GLU A 317 -4.41 14.80 -33.11
C GLU A 317 -4.81 16.25 -33.38
N LYS A 318 -4.01 17.22 -32.91
CA LYS A 318 -4.24 18.65 -33.23
C LYS A 318 -4.13 18.98 -34.71
N VAL A 319 -3.30 18.26 -35.47
CA VAL A 319 -3.14 18.48 -36.92
C VAL A 319 -4.22 17.74 -37.75
N LYS A 320 -4.97 16.81 -37.13
CA LYS A 320 -6.08 16.09 -37.78
C LYS A 320 -7.44 16.78 -37.66
N ASN A 321 -7.58 17.78 -36.79
CA ASN A 321 -8.76 18.64 -36.65
C ASN A 321 -8.55 19.99 -37.34
#